data_AF-A0A354U7I0-F1
#
_entry.id   AF-A0A354U7I0-F1
#
_cell.length_a   1.000
_cell.length_b   1.000
_cell.length_c   1.000
_cell.angle_alpha   90.00
_cell.angle_beta   90.00
_cell.angle_gamma   90.00
#
_symmetry.space_group_name_H-M   'P 1'
#
loop_
_entity.id
_entity.type
_entity.pdbx_description
1 polymer ?
#
loop_
_entity_poly.entity_id
_entity_poly.type
_entity_poly.pdbx_seq_one_letter_code
_entity_poly.pdbx_strand_id
1 'polypeptide(L)'
;TLKARPALTPLLNRMAGNLDTVADLKKKISELKNIVAHISDIDEKSRMWSIIAPEDIFAFRKALRLPQSKFGRLFGATRFTVSNWEHGKTIPHLAQRRELFELAELSLKNLENILRKYRG
;
A
#
# COMPACT_ATOMS: atom_id res chain seq x y z
N THR A 1 12.55 -18.11 -7.46
CA THR A 1 11.16 -17.85 -6.99
C THR A 1 11.20 -17.34 -5.56
N LEU A 2 11.26 -16.02 -5.38
CA LEU A 2 11.37 -15.42 -4.04
C LEU A 2 10.02 -15.51 -3.30
N LYS A 3 10.03 -16.30 -2.22
CA LYS A 3 8.91 -16.58 -1.32
C LYS A 3 8.56 -15.32 -0.51
N ALA A 4 7.70 -14.44 -1.03
CA ALA A 4 7.20 -13.26 -0.29
C ALA A 4 6.00 -13.55 0.64
N ARG A 5 5.60 -14.81 0.82
CA ARG A 5 4.39 -15.18 1.57
C ARG A 5 4.46 -15.14 3.11
N PRO A 6 5.62 -15.27 3.81
CA PRO A 6 5.62 -15.23 5.28
C PRO A 6 5.71 -13.81 5.91
N ALA A 7 6.14 -12.80 5.16
CA ALA A 7 6.42 -11.47 5.71
C ALA A 7 5.20 -10.52 5.75
N LEU A 8 4.11 -10.87 5.05
CA LEU A 8 2.90 -10.04 4.96
C LEU A 8 1.93 -10.25 6.13
N THR A 9 1.99 -11.41 6.80
CA THR A 9 1.06 -11.79 7.88
C THR A 9 1.20 -10.92 9.15
N PRO A 10 2.41 -10.54 9.62
CA PRO A 10 2.55 -9.69 10.81
C PRO A 10 2.14 -8.22 10.57
N LEU A 11 2.21 -7.75 9.31
CA LEU A 11 1.87 -6.38 8.92
C LEU A 11 0.36 -6.14 8.96
N LEU A 12 -0.43 -7.15 8.55
CA LEU A 12 -1.89 -7.11 8.57
C LEU A 12 -2.48 -7.10 9.99
N ASN A 13 -1.88 -7.84 10.94
CA ASN A 13 -2.30 -7.82 12.35
C ASN A 13 -2.13 -6.44 13.01
N ARG A 14 -1.11 -5.65 12.62
CA ARG A 14 -0.93 -4.28 13.13
C ARG A 14 -1.93 -3.27 12.56
N MET A 15 -2.49 -3.53 11.38
CA MET A 15 -3.55 -2.70 10.80
C MET A 15 -4.92 -2.97 11.44
N ALA A 16 -5.19 -4.22 11.82
CA ALA A 16 -6.44 -4.62 12.47
C ALA A 16 -6.47 -4.36 14.00
N GLY A 17 -5.32 -4.27 14.67
CA GLY A 17 -5.24 -4.17 16.14
C GLY A 17 -5.82 -2.90 16.78
N ASN A 18 -6.29 -1.91 16.00
CA ASN A 18 -7.00 -0.72 16.50
C ASN A 18 -8.33 -0.45 15.76
N LEU A 19 -8.90 -1.47 15.10
CA LEU A 19 -10.22 -1.39 14.47
C LEU A 19 -11.21 -2.09 15.40
N ASP A 20 -11.82 -1.34 16.31
CA ASP A 20 -12.67 -1.91 17.36
C ASP A 20 -14.08 -2.24 16.85
N THR A 21 -14.49 -1.68 15.69
CA THR A 21 -15.82 -1.91 15.11
C THR A 21 -15.81 -2.19 13.60
N VAL A 22 -16.91 -2.79 13.11
CA VAL A 22 -17.17 -2.98 11.66
C VAL A 22 -17.26 -1.63 10.92
N ALA A 23 -17.64 -0.55 11.61
CA ALA A 23 -17.66 0.80 11.05
C ALA A 23 -16.25 1.33 10.76
N ASP A 24 -15.30 1.09 11.68
CA ASP A 24 -13.90 1.47 11.51
C ASP A 24 -13.27 0.74 10.32
N LEU A 25 -13.58 -0.56 10.18
CA LEU A 25 -13.13 -1.36 9.06
C LEU A 25 -13.69 -0.85 7.71
N LYS A 26 -14.98 -0.50 7.65
CA LYS A 26 -15.61 0.08 6.45
C LYS A 26 -14.99 1.43 6.08
N LYS A 27 -14.72 2.29 7.07
CA LYS A 27 -14.06 3.59 6.85
C LYS A 27 -12.67 3.40 6.27
N LYS A 28 -11.89 2.46 6.81
CA LYS A 28 -10.54 2.15 6.32
C LYS A 28 -10.55 1.58 4.90
N ILE A 29 -11.52 0.73 4.57
CA ILE A 29 -11.72 0.21 3.21
C ILE A 29 -12.02 1.35 2.24
N SER A 30 -12.87 2.30 2.62
CA SER A 30 -13.19 3.46 1.79
C SER A 30 -11.95 4.33 1.51
N GLU A 31 -11.16 4.64 2.55
CA GLU A 31 -9.90 5.38 2.41
C GLU A 31 -8.93 4.69 1.44
N LEU A 32 -8.76 3.37 1.56
CA LEU A 32 -7.85 2.62 0.70
C LEU A 32 -8.38 2.45 -0.72
N LYS A 33 -9.70 2.33 -0.92
CA LYS A 33 -10.30 2.30 -2.26
C LYS A 33 -10.02 3.58 -3.04
N ASN A 34 -10.12 4.74 -2.39
CA ASN A 34 -9.83 6.01 -3.03
C ASN A 34 -8.35 6.12 -3.44
N ILE A 35 -7.43 5.74 -2.54
CA ILE A 35 -6.00 5.72 -2.84
C ILE A 35 -5.70 4.77 -4.01
N VAL A 36 -6.26 3.55 -3.96
CA VAL A 36 -6.06 2.57 -5.03
C VAL A 36 -6.65 3.07 -6.34
N ALA A 37 -7.82 3.71 -6.35
CA ALA A 37 -8.43 4.28 -7.56
C ALA A 37 -7.56 5.35 -8.20
N HIS A 38 -7.00 6.29 -7.41
CA HIS A 38 -6.04 7.29 -7.90
C HIS A 38 -4.77 6.66 -8.50
N ILE A 39 -4.31 5.58 -7.89
CA ILE A 39 -3.19 4.77 -8.36
C ILE A 39 -3.57 3.96 -9.63
N SER A 40 -4.85 3.59 -9.79
CA SER A 40 -5.30 2.52 -10.67
C SER A 40 -6.00 2.93 -11.95
N ASP A 41 -6.34 4.21 -12.14
CA ASP A 41 -7.20 4.72 -13.23
C ASP A 41 -6.52 4.77 -14.61
N ILE A 42 -5.63 3.82 -14.90
CA ILE A 42 -4.91 3.74 -16.18
C ILE A 42 -4.72 2.27 -16.54
N ASP A 43 -4.77 1.94 -17.84
CA ASP A 43 -4.62 0.57 -18.33
C ASP A 43 -3.29 -0.06 -17.88
N GLU A 44 -3.18 -1.39 -17.88
CA GLU A 44 -2.03 -2.14 -17.34
C GLU A 44 -0.67 -1.70 -17.93
N LYS A 45 -0.62 -1.34 -19.22
CA LYS A 45 0.60 -0.79 -19.85
C LYS A 45 0.87 0.61 -19.32
N SER A 46 -0.13 1.45 -19.21
CA SER A 46 0.01 2.83 -18.72
C SER A 46 0.29 2.92 -17.21
N ARG A 47 -0.19 1.98 -16.37
CA ARG A 47 0.21 1.82 -14.96
C ARG A 47 1.70 1.57 -14.79
N MET A 48 2.31 0.83 -15.71
CA MET A 48 3.74 0.54 -15.66
C MET A 48 4.58 1.83 -15.84
N TRP A 49 4.07 2.77 -16.64
CA TRP A 49 4.74 4.03 -16.96
C TRP A 49 4.25 5.21 -16.14
N SER A 50 3.18 5.06 -15.36
CA SER A 50 2.62 6.16 -14.58
C SER A 50 3.50 6.52 -13.40
N ILE A 51 3.65 7.83 -13.21
CA ILE A 51 4.33 8.40 -12.06
C ILE A 51 3.34 8.32 -10.90
N ILE A 52 3.67 7.55 -9.87
CA ILE A 52 2.89 7.52 -8.62
C ILE A 52 3.12 8.87 -7.92
N ALA A 53 2.04 9.57 -7.57
CA ALA A 53 2.17 10.86 -6.93
C ALA A 53 2.85 10.74 -5.54
N PRO A 54 3.70 11.70 -5.14
CA PRO A 54 4.33 11.73 -3.82
C PRO A 54 3.37 11.55 -2.65
N GLU A 55 2.21 12.20 -2.74
CA GLU A 55 1.15 12.20 -1.73
C GLU A 55 0.52 10.81 -1.59
N ASP A 56 0.38 10.07 -2.69
CA ASP A 56 -0.15 8.70 -2.70
C ASP A 56 0.82 7.73 -2.02
N ILE A 57 2.12 7.87 -2.28
CA ILE A 57 3.17 7.07 -1.62
C ILE A 57 3.11 7.31 -0.10
N PHE A 58 3.01 8.58 0.32
CA PHE A 58 2.89 8.96 1.72
C PHE A 58 1.61 8.38 2.35
N ALA A 59 0.46 8.60 1.71
CA ALA A 59 -0.83 8.15 2.19
C ALA A 59 -0.88 6.62 2.33
N PHE A 60 -0.37 5.89 1.33
CA PHE A 60 -0.29 4.44 1.34
C PHE A 60 0.59 3.93 2.48
N ARG A 61 1.81 4.46 2.64
CA ARG A 61 2.68 4.09 3.77
C ARG A 61 1.99 4.33 5.12
N LYS A 62 1.33 5.49 5.27
CA LYS A 62 0.62 5.84 6.51
C LYS A 62 -0.56 4.92 6.77
N ALA A 63 -1.29 4.50 5.73
CA ALA A 63 -2.36 3.52 5.84
C ALA A 63 -1.84 2.16 6.35
N LEU A 64 -0.64 1.75 5.91
CA LEU A 64 0.06 0.56 6.42
C LEU A 64 0.69 0.76 7.81
N ARG A 65 0.63 1.97 8.37
CA ARG A 65 1.24 2.36 9.66
C ARG A 65 2.74 2.02 9.74
N LEU A 66 3.46 2.20 8.61
CA LEU A 66 4.88 1.90 8.53
C LEU A 66 5.76 3.15 8.70
N PRO A 67 6.87 3.08 9.44
CA PRO A 67 7.93 4.07 9.33
C PRO A 67 8.59 3.96 7.94
N GLN A 68 9.09 5.06 7.40
CA GLN A 68 9.72 5.12 6.07
C GLN A 68 10.83 4.05 5.90
N SER A 69 11.57 3.75 6.96
CA SER A 69 12.63 2.72 6.94
C SER A 69 12.11 1.28 6.78
N LYS A 70 10.91 0.96 7.30
CA LYS A 70 10.30 -0.37 7.11
C LYS A 70 9.60 -0.44 5.76
N PHE A 71 8.96 0.64 5.34
CA PHE A 71 8.34 0.74 4.04
C PHE A 71 9.37 0.60 2.91
N GLY A 72 10.47 1.36 2.96
CA GLY A 72 11.52 1.30 1.94
C GLY A 72 12.15 -0.10 1.80
N ARG A 73 12.31 -0.82 2.92
CA ARG A 73 12.81 -2.20 2.90
C ARG A 73 11.97 -3.18 2.09
N LEU A 74 10.67 -2.91 1.89
CA LEU A 74 9.82 -3.72 1.03
C LEU A 74 10.22 -3.63 -0.45
N PHE A 75 10.90 -2.55 -0.84
CA PHE A 75 11.21 -2.17 -2.23
C PHE A 75 12.72 -1.96 -2.46
N GLY A 76 13.57 -2.46 -1.55
CA GLY A 76 15.03 -2.26 -1.62
C GLY A 76 15.49 -0.80 -1.47
N ALA A 77 14.68 0.08 -0.86
CA ALA A 77 14.95 1.50 -0.71
C ALA A 77 15.31 1.91 0.73
N THR A 78 16.12 2.96 0.86
CA THR A 78 16.48 3.53 2.17
C THR A 78 15.36 4.43 2.71
N ARG A 79 15.43 4.78 4.01
CA ARG A 79 14.49 5.76 4.60
C ARG A 79 14.53 7.11 3.87
N PHE A 80 15.72 7.54 3.43
CA PHE A 80 15.92 8.83 2.77
C PHE A 80 15.35 8.81 1.36
N THR A 81 15.53 7.69 0.64
CA THR A 81 14.92 7.47 -0.66
C THR A 81 13.39 7.57 -0.59
N VAL A 82 12.77 6.90 0.39
CA VAL A 82 11.32 7.00 0.62
C VAL A 82 10.91 8.43 0.98
N SER A 83 11.67 9.12 1.83
CA SER A 83 11.40 10.52 2.12
C SER A 83 11.47 11.38 0.86
N ASN A 84 12.44 11.16 -0.03
CA ASN A 84 12.51 11.91 -1.29
C ASN A 84 11.34 11.60 -2.22
N TRP A 85 10.86 10.36 -2.26
CA TRP A 85 9.64 10.00 -3.00
C TRP A 85 8.41 10.74 -2.46
N GLU A 86 8.21 10.73 -1.14
CA GLU A 86 7.04 11.33 -0.47
C GLU A 86 7.00 12.86 -0.56
N HIS A 87 8.12 13.50 -0.91
CA HIS A 87 8.21 14.96 -1.11
C HIS A 87 8.47 15.34 -2.58
N GLY A 88 8.33 14.40 -3.52
CA GLY A 88 8.49 14.65 -4.96
C GLY A 88 9.90 15.00 -5.42
N LYS A 89 10.93 14.80 -4.58
CA LYS A 89 12.33 15.08 -4.92
C LYS A 89 12.93 14.05 -5.88
N THR A 90 12.42 12.83 -5.83
CA THR A 90 12.80 11.71 -6.72
C THR A 90 11.57 10.83 -6.93
N ILE A 91 11.59 9.97 -7.94
CA ILE A 91 10.52 8.98 -8.19
C ILE A 91 11.05 7.56 -8.02
N PRO A 92 10.21 6.57 -7.63
CA PRO A 92 10.60 5.16 -7.65
C PRO A 92 10.90 4.71 -9.08
N HIS A 93 11.89 3.81 -9.23
CA HIS A 93 12.20 3.20 -10.51
C HIS A 93 11.12 2.19 -10.93
N LEU A 94 11.13 1.79 -12.21
CA LEU A 94 10.07 0.97 -12.82
C LEU A 94 9.72 -0.29 -12.01
N ALA A 95 10.71 -1.06 -11.55
CA ALA A 95 10.48 -2.26 -10.74
C ALA A 95 9.79 -1.92 -9.40
N GLN A 96 10.23 -0.86 -8.73
CA GLN A 96 9.66 -0.42 -7.44
C GLN A 96 8.24 0.11 -7.61
N ARG A 97 7.94 0.80 -8.72
CA ARG A 97 6.56 1.21 -9.03
C ARG A 97 5.65 0.00 -9.17
N ARG A 98 6.09 -1.01 -9.93
CA ARG A 98 5.33 -2.26 -10.06
C ARG A 98 5.07 -2.93 -8.72
N GLU A 99 6.09 -3.05 -7.87
CA GLU A 99 5.94 -3.63 -6.53
C GLU A 99 4.99 -2.80 -5.63
N LEU A 100 5.02 -1.47 -5.75
CA LEU A 100 4.09 -0.57 -5.05
C LEU A 100 2.64 -0.82 -5.49
N PHE A 101 2.39 -0.92 -6.80
CA PHE A 101 1.07 -1.24 -7.34
C PHE A 101 0.56 -2.59 -6.83
N GLU A 102 1.37 -3.65 -6.97
CA GLU A 102 1.01 -5.00 -6.54
C GLU A 102 0.70 -5.05 -5.03
N LEU A 103 1.50 -4.36 -4.20
CA LEU A 103 1.26 -4.31 -2.76
C LEU A 103 -0.04 -3.55 -2.42
N ALA A 104 -0.34 -2.45 -3.12
CA ALA A 104 -1.55 -1.67 -2.91
C ALA A 104 -2.81 -2.50 -3.22
N GLU A 105 -2.83 -3.19 -4.36
CA GLU A 105 -3.94 -4.07 -4.76
C GLU A 105 -4.14 -5.23 -3.78
N LEU A 106 -3.06 -5.91 -3.39
CA LEU A 106 -3.11 -7.01 -2.42
C LEU A 106 -3.63 -6.56 -1.06
N SER A 107 -3.22 -5.36 -0.61
CA SER A 107 -3.67 -4.79 0.67
C SER A 107 -5.17 -4.53 0.65
N LEU A 108 -5.70 -3.96 -0.44
CA LEU A 108 -7.14 -3.72 -0.59
C LEU A 108 -7.94 -5.03 -0.60
N LYS A 109 -7.54 -5.99 -1.44
CA LYS A 109 -8.22 -7.29 -1.57
C LYS A 109 -8.27 -8.05 -0.25
N ASN A 110 -7.21 -7.98 0.56
CA ASN A 110 -7.19 -8.62 1.88
C ASN A 110 -8.19 -7.99 2.86
N LEU A 111 -8.32 -6.66 2.88
CA LEU A 111 -9.30 -6.00 3.74
C LEU A 111 -10.74 -6.31 3.33
N GLU A 112 -11.01 -6.39 2.03
CA GLU A 112 -12.33 -6.83 1.52
C GLU A 112 -12.66 -8.26 1.96
N ASN A 113 -11.68 -9.16 1.93
CA ASN A 113 -11.83 -10.53 2.41
C ASN A 113 -12.12 -10.60 3.91
N ILE A 114 -11.42 -9.80 4.72
CA ILE A 114 -11.65 -9.72 6.17
C ILE A 114 -13.08 -9.22 6.44
N LEU A 115 -13.52 -8.14 5.78
CA LEU A 115 -14.88 -7.62 5.94
C LEU A 115 -15.95 -8.66 5.56
N ARG A 116 -15.72 -9.41 4.48
CA ARG A 116 -16.62 -10.49 4.06
C ARG A 116 -16.74 -11.58 5.13
N LYS A 117 -15.63 -11.96 5.77
CA LYS A 117 -15.61 -12.97 6.85
C LYS A 117 -16.40 -12.54 8.09
N TYR A 118 -16.47 -11.25 8.40
CA TYR A 118 -17.25 -10.71 9.53
C TYR A 118 -18.71 -10.35 9.17
N ARG A 119 -19.12 -10.57 7.91
CA ARG A 119 -20.49 -10.33 7.42
C ARG A 119 -21.31 -11.61 7.21
N GLY A 120 -20.67 -12.77 7.27
CA GLY A 120 -21.31 -14.09 7.30
C GLY A 120 -21.24 -14.65 8.71
#